data_AF-A0A923WGR4-F1
#
_entry.id   AF-A0A923WGR4-F1
#
_cell.length_a   1.000
_cell.length_b   1.000
_cell.length_c   1.000
_cell.angle_alpha   90.00
_cell.angle_beta   90.00
_cell.angle_gamma   90.00
#
_symmetry.space_group_name_H-M   'P 1'
#
loop_
_entity.id
_entity.type
_entity.pdbx_description
1 polymer ?
#
loop_
_entity_poly.entity_id
_entity_poly.type
_entity_poly.pdbx_seq_one_letter_code
_entity_poly.pdbx_strand_id
1 'polypeptide(L)'
;MGWFSKISGVLSFVLQALVVICGVLLFSYLDLFGWFNSKKKTLENTPVTISSIQEIGQLISAEYYGEVIASLNEEYIEELDDNVTHLKRMDTLVADALSDIRGSGIAFKRKKSLLDYFNEHYSYITADVYYQYYIDYMCSLRHISNEKNLLEKLNKDNYAPALQNISKDYLSKKIRDLFSPDKKSLKRQIIMIGRGTVTAGFDFGSFTETNFKYNASTNVVYFIGIHPEILSCHINPWLIPEKKVKGFEILVCTGKAAKQQYIQIVKQSCLDKLRESALNQQILEKAQINARETLKSFFTLLLNKPINNVVFLNSLTDYYQLELTVDGMLSDGELTLLDGLYQRLQNNTFGDTAGIHKFIDSLETLPVYVDHKKRPALNVFSSLEYTMNKDWAIDSLEFQKLLYLQTVLRSNKPAPEWLLYQHIYTLNADTLRMQYVRTLDFLASNTNQLTVTSAMRSTDTAFIRLKLNKLKP
;
A
#
# COMPACT_ATOMS: atom_id res chain seq x y z
N MET A 1 34.42 72.44 56.77
CA MET A 1 33.25 71.53 56.70
C MET A 1 32.80 71.32 55.24
N GLY A 2 33.63 70.76 54.36
CA GLY A 2 33.29 70.60 52.93
C GLY A 2 33.70 69.28 52.27
N TRP A 3 34.24 68.34 53.05
CA TRP A 3 34.76 67.06 52.53
C TRP A 3 33.79 65.89 52.76
N PHE A 4 33.03 65.94 53.86
CA PHE A 4 32.02 64.91 54.18
C PHE A 4 30.84 64.87 53.20
N SER A 5 30.49 65.98 52.53
CA SER A 5 29.41 66.00 51.52
C SER A 5 29.81 65.40 50.16
N LYS A 6 31.12 65.28 49.87
CA LYS A 6 31.59 64.60 48.65
C LYS A 6 31.69 63.09 48.84
N ILE A 7 32.00 62.63 50.05
CA ILE A 7 32.06 61.20 50.38
C ILE A 7 30.65 60.58 50.37
N SER A 8 29.62 61.31 50.81
CA SER A 8 28.24 60.80 50.77
C SER A 8 27.73 60.57 49.35
N GLY A 9 28.17 61.38 48.38
CA GLY A 9 27.80 61.21 46.97
C GLY A 9 28.36 59.94 46.34
N VAL A 10 29.64 59.65 46.58
CA VAL A 10 30.28 58.44 46.05
C VAL A 10 29.72 57.19 46.71
N LEU A 11 29.49 57.22 48.03
CA LEU A 11 28.91 56.07 48.74
C LEU A 11 27.46 55.79 48.28
N SER A 12 26.65 56.83 48.07
CA SER A 12 25.28 56.71 47.54
C SER A 12 25.27 56.10 46.14
N PHE A 13 26.23 56.49 45.28
CA PHE A 13 26.33 55.96 43.93
C PHE A 13 26.70 54.48 43.93
N VAL A 14 27.68 54.09 44.76
CA VAL A 14 28.09 52.69 44.90
C VAL A 14 26.95 51.84 45.45
N LEU A 15 26.21 52.33 46.45
CA LEU A 15 25.06 51.62 47.00
C LEU A 15 23.94 51.45 45.97
N GLN A 16 23.62 52.49 45.19
CA GLN A 16 22.63 52.41 44.11
C GLN A 16 23.04 51.40 43.04
N ALA A 17 24.31 51.40 42.62
CA ALA A 17 24.83 50.42 41.67
C ALA A 17 24.71 48.99 42.20
N LEU A 18 25.02 48.78 43.48
CA LEU A 18 24.96 47.47 44.13
C LEU A 18 23.51 46.96 44.25
N VAL A 19 22.56 47.85 44.56
CA VAL A 19 21.12 47.53 44.58
C VAL A 19 20.61 47.17 43.19
N VAL A 20 21.03 47.88 42.14
CA VAL A 20 20.66 47.55 40.76
C VAL A 20 21.23 46.19 40.36
N ILE A 21 22.50 45.91 40.66
CA ILE A 21 23.13 44.60 40.37
C ILE A 21 22.41 43.49 41.13
N CYS A 22 22.15 43.66 42.43
CA CYS A 22 21.39 42.70 43.21
C CYS A 22 19.98 42.51 42.65
N GLY A 23 19.29 43.58 42.23
CA GLY A 23 17.96 43.52 41.63
C GLY A 23 17.96 42.74 40.31
N VAL A 24 18.95 42.97 39.44
CA VAL A 24 19.11 42.23 38.18
C VAL A 24 19.41 40.75 38.45
N LEU A 25 20.27 40.44 39.43
CA LEU A 25 20.57 39.06 39.81
C LEU A 25 19.37 38.35 40.44
N LEU A 26 18.59 39.05 41.29
CA LEU A 26 17.37 38.52 41.88
C LEU A 26 16.29 38.28 40.83
N PHE A 27 16.12 39.19 39.87
CA PHE A 27 15.21 39.00 38.72
C PHE A 27 15.67 37.88 37.78
N SER A 28 16.98 37.75 37.57
CA SER A 28 17.54 36.65 36.78
C SER A 28 17.40 35.29 37.48
N TYR A 29 17.44 35.25 38.81
CA TYR A 29 17.29 34.02 39.59
C TYR A 29 15.82 33.64 39.80
N LEU A 30 14.95 34.62 40.02
CA LEU A 30 13.51 34.45 40.20
C LEU A 30 12.76 34.71 38.88
N ASP A 31 13.13 34.08 37.77
CA ASP A 31 12.40 34.16 36.48
C ASP A 31 10.97 33.55 36.61
N LEU A 32 10.11 34.24 37.37
CA LEU A 32 8.74 33.89 37.75
C LEU A 32 7.79 33.89 36.55
N PHE A 33 8.19 34.53 35.46
CA PHE A 33 7.42 34.62 34.22
C PHE A 33 7.96 33.69 33.11
N GLY A 34 9.13 33.06 33.30
CA GLY A 34 9.75 32.20 32.29
C GLY A 34 10.06 32.94 30.98
N TRP A 35 10.32 34.24 31.04
CA TRP A 35 10.44 35.09 29.84
C TRP A 35 11.84 35.00 29.23
N PHE A 36 12.85 34.65 30.04
CA PHE A 36 14.26 34.64 29.64
C PHE A 36 14.89 33.25 29.62
N ASN A 37 14.27 32.27 30.28
CA ASN A 37 14.39 30.90 29.83
C ASN A 37 13.60 30.76 28.52
N SER A 38 14.25 31.05 27.39
CA SER A 38 13.95 30.31 26.17
C SER A 38 14.21 28.86 26.53
N LYS A 39 13.20 28.17 27.08
CA LYS A 39 13.14 26.73 27.05
C LYS A 39 13.52 26.44 25.62
N LYS A 40 14.71 25.85 25.41
CA LYS A 40 14.94 25.09 24.20
C LYS A 40 13.75 24.15 24.23
N LYS A 41 12.70 24.48 23.49
CA LYS A 41 11.66 23.54 23.12
C LYS A 41 12.45 22.54 22.30
N THR A 42 13.13 21.64 22.99
CA THR A 42 13.42 20.32 22.48
C THR A 42 12.04 19.84 22.11
N LEU A 43 11.76 19.87 20.81
CA LEU A 43 10.58 19.27 20.21
C LEU A 43 10.60 17.81 20.67
N GLU A 44 10.00 17.54 21.82
CA GLU A 44 9.73 16.20 22.28
C GLU A 44 8.65 15.66 21.37
N ASN A 45 9.02 15.05 20.24
CA ASN A 45 8.18 14.17 19.41
C ASN A 45 6.66 14.48 19.44
N THR A 46 6.25 15.71 19.12
CA THR A 46 4.90 16.21 19.48
C THR A 46 4.06 16.63 18.26
N PRO A 47 2.71 16.52 18.36
CA PRO A 47 1.70 16.81 17.33
C PRO A 47 1.82 18.10 16.51
N VAL A 48 2.65 19.06 16.97
CA VAL A 48 2.95 20.32 16.28
C VAL A 48 3.57 20.09 14.89
N THR A 49 4.34 19.01 14.71
CA THR A 49 4.90 18.67 13.39
C THR A 49 3.81 18.18 12.44
N ILE A 50 2.82 17.46 12.95
CA ILE A 50 1.73 16.88 12.17
C ILE A 50 0.74 17.96 11.75
N SER A 51 0.38 18.87 12.67
CA SER A 51 -0.44 20.03 12.32
C SER A 51 0.25 20.89 11.26
N SER A 52 1.58 21.10 11.36
CA SER A 52 2.34 21.85 10.36
C SER A 52 2.32 21.17 8.97
N ILE A 53 2.33 19.84 8.92
CA ILE A 53 2.23 19.08 7.65
C ILE A 53 0.81 19.15 7.09
N GLN A 54 -0.22 19.02 7.94
CA GLN A 54 -1.61 19.20 7.52
C GLN A 54 -1.89 20.63 7.03
N GLU A 55 -1.25 21.64 7.63
CA GLU A 55 -1.33 23.04 7.21
C GLU A 55 -0.75 23.28 5.81
N ILE A 56 0.18 22.43 5.33
CA ILE A 56 0.62 22.45 3.93
C ILE A 56 -0.56 22.13 3.00
N GLY A 57 -1.47 21.26 3.43
CA GLY A 57 -2.63 20.81 2.68
C GLY A 57 -2.22 19.99 1.46
N GLN A 58 -1.83 20.66 0.38
CA GLN A 58 -1.33 20.03 -0.83
C GLN A 58 0.06 20.54 -1.17
N LEU A 59 1.03 19.63 -1.30
CA LEU A 59 2.37 19.95 -1.77
C LEU A 59 2.44 19.66 -3.27
N ILE A 60 2.27 20.70 -4.09
CA ILE A 60 2.56 20.63 -5.53
C ILE A 60 4.08 20.59 -5.71
N SER A 61 4.58 19.51 -6.30
CA SER A 61 6.02 19.29 -6.46
C SER A 61 6.45 19.03 -7.90
N ALA A 62 5.53 18.76 -8.82
CA ALA A 62 5.81 18.72 -10.24
C ALA A 62 4.68 19.32 -11.07
N GLU A 63 5.06 19.92 -12.18
CA GLU A 63 4.15 20.47 -13.17
C GLU A 63 4.55 19.97 -14.56
N TYR A 64 3.56 19.64 -15.36
CA TYR A 64 3.70 19.28 -16.76
C TYR A 64 2.87 20.22 -17.61
N TYR A 65 3.51 20.82 -18.61
CA TYR A 65 2.86 21.68 -19.59
C TYR A 65 2.83 20.93 -20.92
N GLY A 66 1.65 20.81 -21.52
CA GLY A 66 1.47 20.00 -22.72
C GLY A 66 0.43 20.56 -23.68
N GLU A 67 0.54 20.13 -24.93
CA GLU A 67 -0.44 20.32 -25.98
C GLU A 67 -0.91 18.95 -26.45
N VAL A 68 -2.23 18.77 -26.57
CA VAL A 68 -2.85 17.53 -27.04
C VAL A 68 -3.91 17.83 -28.07
N ILE A 69 -4.18 16.84 -28.92
CA ILE A 69 -5.20 16.92 -29.96
C ILE A 69 -6.20 15.80 -29.71
N ALA A 70 -7.48 16.15 -29.72
CA ALA A 70 -8.58 15.21 -29.62
C ALA A 70 -9.57 15.44 -30.75
N SER A 71 -10.26 14.36 -31.15
CA SER A 71 -11.33 14.45 -32.14
C SER A 71 -12.58 13.70 -31.71
N LEU A 72 -13.75 14.21 -32.09
CA LEU A 72 -15.02 13.56 -31.76
C LEU A 72 -15.14 12.13 -32.34
N ASN A 73 -14.51 11.88 -33.49
CA ASN A 73 -14.54 10.55 -34.11
C ASN A 73 -13.69 9.54 -33.35
N GLU A 74 -12.58 9.99 -32.78
CA GLU A 74 -11.71 9.16 -31.95
C GLU A 74 -12.44 8.70 -30.70
N GLU A 75 -13.17 9.61 -30.03
CA GLU A 75 -14.02 9.26 -28.87
C GLU A 75 -15.07 8.19 -29.20
N TYR A 76 -15.71 8.28 -30.37
CA TYR A 76 -16.66 7.24 -30.79
C TYR A 76 -15.98 5.90 -31.07
N ILE A 77 -14.72 5.91 -31.50
CA ILE A 77 -13.95 4.69 -31.75
C ILE A 77 -13.50 4.07 -30.42
N GLU A 78 -13.03 4.89 -29.47
CA GLU A 78 -12.66 4.43 -28.14
C GLU A 78 -13.86 3.88 -27.36
N GLU A 79 -14.99 4.59 -27.35
CA GLU A 79 -16.24 4.10 -26.76
C GLU A 79 -16.67 2.77 -27.40
N LEU A 80 -16.49 2.64 -28.71
CA LEU A 80 -16.79 1.39 -29.41
C LEU A 80 -15.86 0.25 -28.97
N ASP A 81 -14.55 0.49 -28.87
CA ASP A 81 -13.57 -0.51 -28.47
C ASP A 81 -13.74 -0.95 -27.00
N ASP A 82 -14.13 -0.03 -26.12
CA ASP A 82 -14.49 -0.33 -24.72
C ASP A 82 -15.74 -1.21 -24.66
N ASN A 83 -16.80 -0.85 -25.38
CA ASN A 83 -18.01 -1.67 -25.50
C ASN A 83 -17.68 -3.09 -26.02
N VAL A 84 -16.79 -3.21 -27.01
CA VAL A 84 -16.31 -4.50 -27.51
C VAL A 84 -15.59 -5.28 -26.41
N THR A 85 -14.74 -4.62 -25.63
CA THR A 85 -13.98 -5.26 -24.55
C THR A 85 -14.88 -5.74 -23.42
N HIS A 86 -15.87 -4.95 -23.02
CA HIS A 86 -16.89 -5.34 -22.05
C HIS A 86 -17.71 -6.54 -22.52
N LEU A 87 -18.15 -6.56 -23.79
CA LEU A 87 -18.91 -7.69 -24.32
C LEU A 87 -18.08 -8.98 -24.44
N LYS A 88 -16.77 -8.88 -24.73
CA LYS A 88 -15.86 -10.05 -24.67
C LYS A 88 -15.73 -10.60 -23.25
N ARG A 89 -15.67 -9.73 -22.25
CA ARG A 89 -15.68 -10.14 -20.84
C ARG A 89 -16.99 -10.84 -20.50
N MET A 90 -18.12 -10.29 -20.94
CA MET A 90 -19.44 -10.89 -20.75
C MET A 90 -19.52 -12.29 -21.36
N ASP A 91 -19.03 -12.47 -22.59
CA ASP A 91 -18.97 -13.77 -23.26
C ASP A 91 -18.19 -14.81 -22.44
N THR A 92 -17.05 -14.39 -21.87
CA THR A 92 -16.23 -15.24 -20.98
C THR A 92 -17.00 -15.64 -19.73
N LEU A 93 -17.60 -14.66 -19.03
CA LEU A 93 -18.37 -14.91 -17.80
C LEU A 93 -19.56 -15.84 -18.04
N VAL A 94 -20.28 -15.63 -19.14
CA VAL A 94 -21.42 -16.47 -19.52
C VAL A 94 -20.96 -17.88 -19.89
N ALA A 95 -19.86 -18.01 -20.64
CA ALA A 95 -19.30 -19.31 -21.00
C ALA A 95 -18.89 -20.12 -19.76
N ASP A 96 -18.23 -19.48 -18.79
CA ASP A 96 -17.83 -20.08 -17.52
C ASP A 96 -19.06 -20.52 -16.71
N ALA A 97 -20.05 -19.64 -16.55
CA ALA A 97 -21.29 -19.97 -15.85
C ALA A 97 -22.04 -21.14 -16.49
N LEU A 98 -22.08 -21.20 -17.83
CA LEU A 98 -22.69 -22.33 -18.55
C LEU A 98 -21.89 -23.63 -18.36
N SER A 99 -20.57 -23.55 -18.31
CA SER A 99 -19.70 -24.71 -18.03
C SER A 99 -19.96 -25.26 -16.62
N ASP A 100 -20.04 -24.38 -15.62
CA ASP A 100 -20.27 -24.75 -14.22
C ASP A 100 -21.66 -25.37 -14.00
N ILE A 101 -22.71 -24.84 -14.64
CA ILE A 101 -24.06 -25.43 -14.59
C ILE A 101 -24.06 -26.85 -15.18
N ARG A 102 -23.29 -27.07 -16.25
CA ARG A 102 -23.17 -28.41 -16.86
C ARG A 102 -22.35 -29.36 -15.98
N GLY A 103 -21.23 -28.90 -15.44
CA GLY A 103 -20.35 -29.69 -14.57
C GLY A 103 -21.03 -30.13 -13.27
N SER A 104 -21.97 -29.33 -12.77
CA SER A 104 -22.76 -29.65 -11.57
C SER A 104 -23.91 -30.63 -11.81
N GLY A 105 -24.13 -31.09 -13.05
CA GLY A 105 -25.22 -32.01 -13.39
C GLY A 105 -26.62 -31.40 -13.25
N ILE A 106 -26.71 -30.07 -13.09
CA ILE A 106 -27.99 -29.36 -12.98
C ILE A 106 -28.62 -29.31 -14.37
N ALA A 107 -29.63 -30.16 -14.59
CA ALA A 107 -30.42 -30.08 -15.80
C ALA A 107 -31.20 -28.75 -15.83
N PHE A 108 -31.04 -27.99 -16.91
CA PHE A 108 -31.84 -26.79 -17.15
C PHE A 108 -33.33 -27.17 -17.23
N LYS A 109 -34.13 -26.63 -16.31
CA LYS A 109 -35.57 -26.81 -16.21
C LYS A 109 -36.23 -26.05 -17.35
N ARG A 110 -37.02 -26.75 -18.19
CA ARG A 110 -37.73 -26.21 -19.37
C ARG A 110 -38.57 -24.94 -19.14
N LYS A 111 -38.87 -24.56 -17.89
CA LYS A 111 -39.71 -23.41 -17.56
C LYS A 111 -38.93 -22.15 -17.13
N LYS A 112 -37.64 -22.24 -16.82
CA LYS A 112 -36.84 -21.08 -16.39
C LYS A 112 -36.10 -20.45 -17.57
N SER A 113 -36.03 -19.12 -17.58
CA SER A 113 -35.19 -18.36 -18.52
C SER A 113 -33.71 -18.45 -18.13
N LEU A 114 -32.82 -18.01 -19.03
CA LEU A 114 -31.39 -17.89 -18.75
C LEU A 114 -31.16 -16.86 -17.63
N LEU A 115 -31.92 -15.77 -17.67
CA LEU A 115 -31.98 -14.72 -16.67
C LEU A 115 -32.36 -15.27 -15.30
N ASP A 116 -33.37 -16.15 -15.20
CA ASP A 116 -33.74 -16.77 -13.92
C ASP A 116 -32.58 -17.62 -13.36
N TYR A 117 -31.91 -18.36 -14.24
CA TYR A 117 -30.78 -19.22 -13.87
C TYR A 117 -29.57 -18.43 -13.41
N PHE A 118 -29.21 -17.38 -14.16
CA PHE A 118 -28.08 -16.53 -13.79
C PHE A 118 -28.42 -15.63 -12.61
N ASN A 119 -29.65 -15.15 -12.45
CA ASN A 119 -30.02 -14.42 -11.24
C ASN A 119 -29.88 -15.28 -9.98
N GLU A 120 -30.19 -16.57 -10.06
CA GLU A 120 -30.13 -17.49 -8.90
C GLU A 120 -28.70 -17.88 -8.52
N HIS A 121 -27.80 -18.02 -9.50
CA HIS A 121 -26.46 -18.59 -9.27
C HIS A 121 -25.28 -17.66 -9.63
N TYR A 122 -25.52 -16.65 -10.46
CA TYR A 122 -24.52 -15.76 -11.06
C TYR A 122 -25.06 -14.32 -11.18
N SER A 123 -25.65 -13.78 -10.11
CA SER A 123 -26.35 -12.49 -10.14
C SER A 123 -25.47 -11.31 -10.59
N TYR A 124 -24.14 -11.44 -10.47
CA TYR A 124 -23.19 -10.47 -10.98
C TYR A 124 -23.18 -10.38 -12.51
N ILE A 125 -23.54 -11.45 -13.23
CA ILE A 125 -23.64 -11.48 -14.70
C ILE A 125 -24.87 -10.69 -15.14
N THR A 126 -26.00 -10.91 -14.49
CA THR A 126 -27.29 -10.30 -14.84
C THR A 126 -27.43 -8.87 -14.34
N ALA A 127 -26.66 -8.49 -13.31
CA ALA A 127 -26.54 -7.11 -12.84
C ALA A 127 -25.70 -6.23 -13.80
N ASP A 128 -24.96 -6.81 -14.73
CA ASP A 128 -24.15 -6.07 -15.69
C ASP A 128 -25.04 -5.41 -16.76
N VAL A 129 -24.78 -4.13 -17.05
CA VAL A 129 -25.53 -3.32 -18.01
C VAL A 129 -25.49 -3.93 -19.43
N TYR A 130 -24.44 -4.69 -19.76
CA TYR A 130 -24.29 -5.34 -21.05
C TYR A 130 -24.99 -6.69 -21.16
N TYR A 131 -25.58 -7.22 -20.09
CA TYR A 131 -26.23 -8.53 -20.11
C TYR A 131 -27.33 -8.63 -21.18
N GLN A 132 -28.25 -7.67 -21.21
CA GLN A 132 -29.36 -7.67 -22.18
C GLN A 132 -28.84 -7.54 -23.61
N TYR A 133 -27.87 -6.64 -23.85
CA TYR A 133 -27.21 -6.51 -25.15
C TYR A 133 -26.55 -7.81 -25.60
N TYR A 134 -25.92 -8.53 -24.68
CA TYR A 134 -25.30 -9.82 -24.94
C TYR A 134 -26.35 -10.90 -25.27
N ILE A 135 -27.47 -10.96 -24.55
CA ILE A 135 -28.57 -11.90 -24.85
C ILE A 135 -29.20 -11.60 -26.22
N ASP A 136 -29.52 -10.34 -26.51
CA ASP A 136 -30.05 -9.92 -27.81
C ASP A 136 -29.07 -10.25 -28.95
N TYR A 137 -27.78 -10.05 -28.69
CA TYR A 137 -26.71 -10.46 -29.60
C TYR A 137 -26.74 -11.97 -29.86
N MET A 138 -26.80 -12.80 -28.81
CA MET A 138 -26.84 -14.26 -28.93
C MET A 138 -28.10 -14.75 -29.65
N CYS A 139 -29.26 -14.17 -29.34
CA CYS A 139 -30.52 -14.45 -30.03
C CYS A 139 -30.43 -14.12 -31.51
N SER A 140 -29.91 -12.94 -31.85
CA SER A 140 -29.79 -12.48 -33.24
C SER A 140 -28.78 -13.29 -34.06
N LEU A 141 -27.66 -13.74 -33.46
CA LEU A 141 -26.65 -14.57 -34.12
C LEU A 141 -27.19 -15.96 -34.49
N ARG A 142 -28.14 -16.47 -33.72
CA ARG A 142 -28.72 -17.82 -33.91
C ARG A 142 -30.10 -17.82 -34.57
N HIS A 143 -30.56 -16.64 -35.02
CA HIS A 143 -31.92 -16.44 -35.52
C HIS A 143 -32.98 -17.00 -34.56
N ILE A 144 -32.81 -16.69 -33.28
CA ILE A 144 -33.71 -17.11 -32.21
C ILE A 144 -34.54 -15.91 -31.79
N SER A 145 -35.85 -16.10 -31.68
CA SER A 145 -36.80 -15.03 -31.41
C SER A 145 -36.79 -14.51 -29.97
N ASN A 146 -36.35 -15.32 -29.00
CA ASN A 146 -36.29 -14.94 -27.59
C ASN A 146 -35.30 -15.80 -26.80
N GLU A 147 -34.98 -15.33 -25.60
CA GLU A 147 -34.04 -15.95 -24.67
C GLU A 147 -34.45 -17.37 -24.22
N LYS A 148 -35.76 -17.64 -24.08
CA LYS A 148 -36.25 -18.96 -23.69
C LYS A 148 -35.88 -20.02 -24.73
N ASN A 149 -36.04 -19.68 -26.01
CA ASN A 149 -35.65 -20.54 -27.12
C ASN A 149 -34.12 -20.67 -27.25
N LEU A 150 -33.36 -19.67 -26.77
CA LEU A 150 -31.90 -19.73 -26.71
C LEU A 150 -31.47 -20.82 -25.72
N LEU A 151 -32.00 -20.82 -24.50
CA LEU A 151 -31.72 -21.86 -23.49
C LEU A 151 -32.11 -23.27 -23.96
N GLU A 152 -33.24 -23.44 -24.65
CA GLU A 152 -33.61 -24.74 -25.22
C GLU A 152 -32.61 -25.25 -26.26
N LYS A 153 -32.04 -24.37 -27.08
CA LYS A 153 -30.97 -24.73 -28.03
C LYS A 153 -29.64 -24.96 -27.32
N LEU A 154 -29.30 -24.14 -26.32
CA LEU A 154 -28.10 -24.34 -25.47
C LEU A 154 -28.06 -25.72 -24.81
N ASN A 155 -29.23 -26.29 -24.49
CA ASN A 155 -29.34 -27.61 -23.90
C ASN A 155 -29.17 -28.78 -24.88
N LYS A 156 -29.52 -28.57 -26.14
CA LYS A 156 -29.52 -29.62 -27.16
C LYS A 156 -28.18 -29.72 -27.87
N ASP A 157 -27.54 -28.59 -28.12
CA ASP A 157 -26.28 -28.52 -28.84
C ASP A 157 -25.10 -28.58 -27.85
N ASN A 158 -24.09 -29.40 -28.14
CA ASN A 158 -22.87 -29.51 -27.35
C ASN A 158 -22.06 -28.21 -27.51
N TYR A 159 -22.45 -27.19 -26.75
CA TYR A 159 -22.23 -25.76 -27.06
C TYR A 159 -20.79 -25.24 -26.86
N ALA A 160 -19.91 -26.01 -26.22
CA ALA A 160 -18.56 -25.57 -25.88
C ALA A 160 -17.71 -25.14 -27.10
N PRO A 161 -17.71 -25.85 -28.25
CA PRO A 161 -16.93 -25.43 -29.42
C PRO A 161 -17.60 -24.29 -30.22
N ALA A 162 -18.92 -24.09 -30.07
CA ALA A 162 -19.68 -23.15 -30.88
C ALA A 162 -19.68 -21.72 -30.31
N LEU A 163 -19.43 -21.55 -29.00
CA LEU A 163 -19.12 -20.26 -28.36
C LEU A 163 -17.66 -19.85 -28.63
N GLN A 164 -16.72 -20.79 -28.50
CA GLN A 164 -15.31 -20.55 -28.78
C GLN A 164 -15.03 -20.16 -30.24
N ASN A 165 -15.90 -20.57 -31.17
CA ASN A 165 -15.81 -20.25 -32.59
C ASN A 165 -16.74 -19.12 -33.05
N ILE A 166 -17.37 -18.37 -32.12
CA ILE A 166 -17.95 -17.07 -32.52
C ILE A 166 -16.77 -16.21 -32.95
N SER A 167 -16.63 -16.04 -34.28
CA SER A 167 -15.54 -15.28 -34.85
C SER A 167 -15.47 -13.93 -34.15
N LYS A 168 -14.29 -13.61 -33.60
CA LYS A 168 -13.96 -12.28 -33.08
C LYS A 168 -14.35 -11.18 -34.08
N ASP A 169 -14.33 -11.50 -35.38
CA ASP A 169 -14.73 -10.60 -36.46
C ASP A 169 -16.24 -10.39 -36.57
N TYR A 170 -17.07 -11.39 -36.24
CA TYR A 170 -18.53 -11.22 -36.27
C TYR A 170 -19.01 -10.40 -35.06
N LEU A 171 -18.48 -10.68 -33.87
CA LEU A 171 -18.74 -9.89 -32.66
C LEU A 171 -18.33 -8.44 -32.87
N SER A 172 -17.08 -8.21 -33.28
CA SER A 172 -16.59 -6.85 -33.54
C SER A 172 -17.34 -6.14 -34.66
N LYS A 173 -17.74 -6.83 -35.74
CA LYS A 173 -18.53 -6.22 -36.82
C LYS A 173 -19.93 -5.84 -36.37
N LYS A 174 -20.64 -6.71 -35.65
CA LYS A 174 -22.02 -6.45 -35.24
C LYS A 174 -22.09 -5.43 -34.10
N ILE A 175 -21.12 -5.45 -33.19
CA ILE A 175 -20.93 -4.39 -32.19
C ILE A 175 -20.60 -3.09 -32.90
N ARG A 176 -19.68 -3.11 -33.86
CA ARG A 176 -19.45 -1.95 -34.72
C ARG A 176 -20.74 -1.51 -35.39
N ASP A 177 -21.62 -2.37 -35.85
CA ASP A 177 -22.89 -1.94 -36.45
C ASP A 177 -23.91 -1.40 -35.42
N LEU A 178 -23.98 -1.99 -34.22
CA LEU A 178 -24.88 -1.61 -33.10
C LEU A 178 -24.49 -0.26 -32.48
N PHE A 179 -23.18 -0.05 -32.31
CA PHE A 179 -22.59 1.12 -31.68
C PHE A 179 -21.93 2.05 -32.70
N SER A 180 -22.02 1.73 -34.01
CA SER A 180 -21.54 2.64 -35.06
C SER A 180 -22.30 3.94 -34.90
N PRO A 181 -21.62 5.07 -34.75
CA PRO A 181 -22.28 6.35 -34.94
C PRO A 181 -23.02 6.31 -36.29
N ASP A 182 -24.31 6.68 -36.28
CA ASP A 182 -25.11 6.87 -37.49
C ASP A 182 -24.25 7.55 -38.59
N LYS A 183 -24.40 7.18 -39.86
CA LYS A 183 -23.68 7.82 -40.97
C LYS A 183 -23.81 9.35 -40.93
N LYS A 184 -24.86 9.88 -40.29
CA LYS A 184 -25.05 11.31 -40.00
C LYS A 184 -24.20 11.86 -38.83
N SER A 185 -23.85 11.08 -37.81
CA SER A 185 -22.89 11.47 -36.77
C SER A 185 -21.44 11.33 -37.23
N LEU A 186 -21.09 10.37 -38.09
CA LEU A 186 -19.75 10.30 -38.69
C LEU A 186 -19.39 11.52 -39.55
N LYS A 187 -20.40 12.20 -40.11
CA LYS A 187 -20.21 13.47 -40.84
C LYS A 187 -19.96 14.67 -39.91
N ARG A 188 -20.09 14.50 -38.60
CA ARG A 188 -19.84 15.55 -37.59
C ARG A 188 -18.43 15.36 -37.10
N GLN A 189 -17.54 16.23 -37.53
CA GLN A 189 -16.16 16.21 -37.08
C GLN A 189 -15.90 17.44 -36.23
N ILE A 190 -15.36 17.23 -35.04
CA ILE A 190 -14.74 18.27 -34.23
C ILE A 190 -13.32 17.79 -33.98
N ILE A 191 -12.33 18.63 -34.29
CA ILE A 191 -10.94 18.43 -33.89
C ILE A 191 -10.56 19.65 -33.06
N MET A 192 -10.02 19.41 -31.87
CA MET A 192 -9.63 20.44 -30.93
C MET A 192 -8.19 20.22 -30.46
N ILE A 193 -7.45 21.32 -30.36
CA ILE A 193 -6.20 21.38 -29.61
C ILE A 193 -6.53 21.85 -28.19
N GLY A 194 -6.05 21.11 -27.19
CA GLY A 194 -6.06 21.49 -25.78
C GLY A 194 -4.64 21.77 -25.29
N ARG A 195 -4.41 22.93 -24.69
CA ARG A 195 -3.13 23.36 -24.11
C ARG A 195 -3.31 23.62 -22.62
N GLY A 196 -2.63 22.85 -21.78
CA GLY A 196 -2.88 22.91 -20.35
C GLY A 196 -1.70 22.52 -19.49
N THR A 197 -1.99 22.48 -18.20
CA THR A 197 -1.05 22.11 -17.15
C THR A 197 -1.63 20.98 -16.31
N VAL A 198 -0.79 20.01 -16.01
CA VAL A 198 -1.05 18.95 -15.05
C VAL A 198 -0.13 19.18 -13.86
N THR A 199 -0.69 19.27 -12.66
CA THR A 199 0.08 19.38 -11.43
C THR A 199 0.01 18.07 -10.67
N ALA A 200 1.16 17.62 -10.17
CA ALA A 200 1.28 16.43 -9.34
C ALA A 200 2.02 16.75 -8.03
N GLY A 201 1.69 16.00 -7.00
CA GLY A 201 2.16 16.29 -5.66
C GLY A 201 1.58 15.34 -4.64
N PHE A 202 1.57 15.76 -3.38
CA PHE A 202 1.06 14.99 -2.25
C PHE A 202 -0.10 15.74 -1.61
N ASP A 203 -1.21 15.03 -1.37
CA ASP A 203 -2.31 15.52 -0.54
C ASP A 203 -2.11 15.05 0.91
N PHE A 204 -1.95 16.02 1.82
CA PHE A 204 -1.79 15.80 3.25
C PHE A 204 -3.09 16.04 4.04
N GLY A 205 -4.24 16.21 3.38
CA GLY A 205 -5.53 16.45 4.03
C GLY A 205 -5.98 15.29 4.94
N SER A 206 -5.60 14.06 4.61
CA SER A 206 -5.85 12.86 5.42
C SER A 206 -4.66 12.44 6.29
N PHE A 207 -3.62 13.28 6.38
CA PHE A 207 -2.39 12.95 7.08
C PHE A 207 -2.61 12.78 8.59
N THR A 208 -2.12 11.69 9.18
CA THR A 208 -2.21 11.42 10.62
C THR A 208 -0.85 11.06 11.21
N GLU A 209 -0.77 10.92 12.54
CA GLU A 209 0.46 10.54 13.23
C GLU A 209 1.01 9.17 12.81
N THR A 210 0.13 8.28 12.32
CA THR A 210 0.55 6.97 11.84
C THR A 210 1.30 7.04 10.50
N ASN A 211 1.10 8.13 9.76
CA ASN A 211 1.74 8.36 8.46
C ASN A 211 3.13 9.00 8.57
N PHE A 212 3.61 9.31 9.79
CA PHE A 212 4.88 10.01 10.01
C PHE A 212 5.77 9.26 11.00
N LYS A 213 7.03 9.01 10.62
CA LYS A 213 8.07 8.57 11.55
C LYS A 213 9.34 9.40 11.34
N TYR A 214 10.03 9.69 12.43
CA TYR A 214 11.32 10.37 12.39
C TYR A 214 12.35 9.56 13.17
N ASN A 215 13.40 9.13 12.49
CA ASN A 215 14.50 8.41 13.11
C ASN A 215 15.61 9.41 13.46
N ALA A 216 15.74 9.69 14.77
CA ALA A 216 16.66 10.70 15.28
C ALA A 216 18.13 10.29 15.22
N SER A 217 18.45 8.99 15.11
CA SER A 217 19.83 8.52 15.01
C SER A 217 20.38 8.68 13.60
N THR A 218 19.54 8.41 12.59
CA THR A 218 19.90 8.51 11.17
C THR A 218 19.49 9.85 10.54
N ASN A 219 18.75 10.70 11.26
CA ASN A 219 18.12 11.93 10.76
C ASN A 219 17.32 11.69 9.47
N VAL A 220 16.55 10.60 9.42
CA VAL A 220 15.68 10.24 8.29
C VAL A 220 14.22 10.46 8.67
N VAL A 221 13.47 11.06 7.75
CA VAL A 221 12.02 11.25 7.87
C VAL A 221 11.32 10.23 6.97
N TYR A 222 10.32 9.54 7.51
CA TYR A 222 9.51 8.57 6.79
C TYR A 222 8.06 9.04 6.71
N PHE A 223 7.53 9.02 5.50
CA PHE A 223 6.12 9.20 5.19
C PHE A 223 5.53 7.85 4.80
N ILE A 224 4.43 7.44 5.43
CA ILE A 224 3.88 6.08 5.32
C ILE A 224 2.46 6.14 4.78
N GLY A 225 2.18 5.40 3.71
CA GLY A 225 0.84 5.29 3.11
C GLY A 225 0.39 6.52 2.34
N ILE A 226 1.34 7.32 1.85
CA ILE A 226 1.05 8.51 1.05
C ILE A 226 1.85 8.43 -0.22
N HIS A 227 1.16 8.67 -1.32
CA HIS A 227 1.69 8.49 -2.66
C HIS A 227 1.54 9.79 -3.44
N PRO A 228 2.46 10.06 -4.38
CA PRO A 228 2.28 11.16 -5.30
C PRO A 228 1.05 10.90 -6.17
N GLU A 229 0.22 11.92 -6.36
CA GLU A 229 -0.97 11.86 -7.20
C GLU A 229 -1.10 13.10 -8.09
N ILE A 230 -1.99 13.03 -9.08
CA ILE A 230 -2.34 14.20 -9.89
C ILE A 230 -3.35 15.02 -9.10
N LEU A 231 -2.89 16.15 -8.58
CA LEU A 231 -3.69 17.07 -7.77
C LEU A 231 -4.65 17.89 -8.64
N SER A 232 -4.21 18.31 -9.83
CA SER A 232 -5.07 19.01 -10.78
C SER A 232 -4.66 18.79 -12.23
N CYS A 233 -5.63 18.82 -13.13
CA CYS A 233 -5.43 18.85 -14.58
C CYS A 233 -6.36 19.93 -15.15
N HIS A 234 -5.79 20.95 -15.78
CA HIS A 234 -6.60 22.05 -16.31
C HIS A 234 -6.04 22.59 -17.62
N ILE A 235 -6.95 22.88 -18.54
CA ILE A 235 -6.64 23.58 -19.80
C ILE A 235 -6.99 25.04 -19.57
N ASN A 236 -5.97 25.86 -19.32
CA ASN A 236 -6.16 27.27 -19.01
C ASN A 236 -6.43 28.06 -20.31
N PRO A 237 -7.59 28.73 -20.45
CA PRO A 237 -7.86 29.57 -21.62
C PRO A 237 -6.84 30.71 -21.82
N TRP A 238 -6.10 31.06 -20.77
CA TRP A 238 -5.18 32.20 -20.68
C TRP A 238 -3.73 31.81 -20.40
N LEU A 239 -3.35 30.55 -20.68
CA LEU A 239 -2.09 29.92 -20.24
C LEU A 239 -0.84 30.77 -20.44
N ILE A 240 -0.83 31.67 -21.44
CA ILE A 240 0.21 32.68 -21.61
C ILE A 240 -0.45 34.01 -22.02
N PRO A 241 -0.79 34.91 -21.09
CA PRO A 241 -1.47 36.17 -21.39
C PRO A 241 -0.66 37.01 -22.39
N GLU A 242 0.66 36.97 -22.26
CA GLU A 242 1.63 37.67 -23.12
C GLU A 242 1.59 37.20 -24.58
N LYS A 243 1.31 35.91 -24.81
CA LYS A 243 1.25 35.31 -26.15
C LYS A 243 -0.18 35.19 -26.69
N LYS A 244 -1.21 35.50 -25.89
CA LYS A 244 -2.65 35.41 -26.25
C LYS A 244 -3.04 34.04 -26.83
N VAL A 245 -2.36 32.97 -26.42
CA VAL A 245 -2.66 31.61 -26.90
C VAL A 245 -3.87 31.08 -26.16
N LYS A 246 -4.91 30.68 -26.89
CA LYS A 246 -6.12 30.08 -26.32
C LYS A 246 -5.81 28.68 -25.80
N GLY A 247 -6.32 28.36 -24.62
CA GLY A 247 -6.23 27.01 -24.04
C GLY A 247 -6.92 25.95 -24.89
N PHE A 248 -8.10 26.26 -25.45
CA PHE A 248 -8.78 25.41 -26.43
C PHE A 248 -8.84 26.11 -27.79
N GLU A 249 -8.46 25.39 -28.83
CA GLU A 249 -8.51 25.85 -30.22
C GLU A 249 -9.19 24.80 -31.09
N ILE A 250 -10.29 25.16 -31.75
CA ILE A 250 -11.01 24.27 -32.66
C ILE A 250 -10.35 24.39 -34.04
N LEU A 251 -9.75 23.30 -34.52
CA LEU A 251 -9.14 23.24 -35.84
C LEU A 251 -10.16 22.97 -36.93
N VAL A 252 -11.08 22.04 -36.66
CA VAL A 252 -12.09 21.58 -37.62
C VAL A 252 -13.41 21.44 -36.90
N CYS A 253 -14.47 21.99 -37.48
CA CYS A 253 -15.84 21.78 -37.03
C CYS A 253 -16.77 21.66 -38.25
N THR A 254 -17.25 20.45 -38.55
CA THR A 254 -18.08 20.17 -39.72
C THR A 254 -19.51 19.74 -39.34
N GLY A 255 -20.49 20.11 -40.18
CA GLY A 255 -21.89 19.74 -39.98
C GLY A 255 -22.52 20.38 -38.74
N LYS A 256 -23.48 19.68 -38.11
CA LYS A 256 -24.13 20.12 -36.84
C LYS A 256 -23.30 19.76 -35.60
N ALA A 257 -21.97 19.65 -35.74
CA ALA A 257 -21.09 19.30 -34.64
C ALA A 257 -20.90 20.42 -33.62
N ALA A 258 -21.21 21.67 -33.98
CA ALA A 258 -21.14 22.84 -33.08
C ALA A 258 -22.13 22.79 -31.88
N LYS A 259 -22.85 21.68 -31.66
CA LYS A 259 -23.65 21.49 -30.45
C LYS A 259 -22.75 21.42 -29.22
N GLN A 260 -23.15 22.13 -28.17
CA GLN A 260 -22.40 22.23 -26.91
C GLN A 260 -21.98 20.87 -26.33
N GLN A 261 -22.87 19.87 -26.40
CA GLN A 261 -22.60 18.52 -25.89
C GLN A 261 -21.35 17.86 -26.52
N TYR A 262 -21.14 18.03 -27.83
CA TYR A 262 -20.00 17.40 -28.52
C TYR A 262 -18.71 18.15 -28.26
N ILE A 263 -18.79 19.48 -28.11
CA ILE A 263 -17.66 20.31 -27.69
C ILE A 263 -17.20 19.90 -26.29
N GLN A 264 -18.14 19.62 -25.38
CA GLN A 264 -17.81 19.16 -24.02
C GLN A 264 -17.12 17.78 -24.02
N ILE A 265 -17.60 16.83 -24.83
CA ILE A 265 -16.95 15.52 -24.99
C ILE A 265 -15.49 15.68 -25.46
N VAL A 266 -15.26 16.43 -26.54
CA VAL A 266 -13.89 16.62 -27.06
C VAL A 266 -13.00 17.41 -26.08
N LYS A 267 -13.56 18.35 -25.31
CA LYS A 267 -12.80 19.04 -24.24
C LYS A 267 -12.38 18.09 -23.13
N GLN A 268 -13.26 17.17 -22.73
CA GLN A 268 -12.95 16.17 -21.71
C GLN A 268 -11.84 15.24 -22.21
N SER A 269 -11.96 14.75 -23.45
CA SER A 269 -10.91 13.98 -24.12
C SER A 269 -9.54 14.69 -24.13
N CYS A 270 -9.50 15.99 -24.44
CA CYS A 270 -8.27 16.76 -24.31
C CYS A 270 -7.71 16.75 -22.87
N LEU A 271 -8.55 16.84 -21.84
CA LEU A 271 -8.07 16.78 -20.45
C LEU A 271 -7.51 15.39 -20.12
N ASP A 272 -8.17 14.34 -20.57
CA ASP A 272 -7.79 12.95 -20.31
C ASP A 272 -6.47 12.60 -21.03
N LYS A 273 -6.33 12.97 -22.30
CA LYS A 273 -5.07 12.83 -23.05
C LYS A 273 -3.93 13.64 -22.47
N LEU A 274 -4.21 14.85 -21.96
CA LEU A 274 -3.19 15.67 -21.31
C LEU A 274 -2.72 15.02 -20.01
N ARG A 275 -3.66 14.46 -19.23
CA ARG A 275 -3.37 13.68 -18.02
C ARG A 275 -2.53 12.45 -18.34
N GLU A 276 -2.90 11.69 -19.36
CA GLU A 276 -2.16 10.50 -19.82
C GLU A 276 -0.76 10.88 -20.30
N SER A 277 -0.64 11.97 -21.08
CA SER A 277 0.66 12.48 -21.53
C SER A 277 1.58 12.84 -20.35
N ALA A 278 1.04 13.45 -19.29
CA ALA A 278 1.78 13.74 -18.08
C ALA A 278 2.24 12.46 -17.34
N LEU A 279 1.38 11.44 -17.26
CA LEU A 279 1.71 10.14 -16.68
C LEU A 279 2.82 9.43 -17.47
N ASN A 280 2.71 9.43 -18.81
CA ASN A 280 3.73 8.88 -19.72
C ASN A 280 5.09 9.60 -19.58
N GLN A 281 5.08 10.85 -19.13
CA GLN A 281 6.27 11.64 -18.82
C GLN A 281 6.76 11.49 -17.36
N GLN A 282 6.26 10.48 -16.65
CA GLN A 282 6.63 10.13 -15.28
C GLN A 282 6.45 11.30 -14.29
N ILE A 283 5.38 12.09 -14.45
CA ILE A 283 5.15 13.27 -13.58
C ILE A 283 5.09 12.90 -12.09
N LEU A 284 4.56 11.72 -11.74
CA LEU A 284 4.45 11.26 -10.36
C LEU A 284 5.83 10.94 -9.74
N GLU A 285 6.74 10.36 -10.51
CA GLU A 285 8.12 10.11 -10.07
C GLU A 285 8.87 11.42 -9.84
N LYS A 286 8.75 12.37 -10.77
CA LYS A 286 9.29 13.72 -10.62
C LYS A 286 8.71 14.43 -9.40
N ALA A 287 7.41 14.31 -9.18
CA ALA A 287 6.73 14.86 -8.00
C ALA A 287 7.31 14.27 -6.71
N GLN A 288 7.56 12.96 -6.67
CA GLN A 288 8.17 12.31 -5.52
C GLN A 288 9.59 12.79 -5.27
N ILE A 289 10.44 12.87 -6.30
CA ILE A 289 11.82 13.35 -6.19
C ILE A 289 11.86 14.79 -5.67
N ASN A 290 11.08 15.69 -6.29
CA ASN A 290 11.03 17.10 -5.90
C ASN A 290 10.45 17.29 -4.49
N ALA A 291 9.44 16.48 -4.12
CA ALA A 291 8.88 16.51 -2.77
C ALA A 291 9.91 16.07 -1.72
N ARG A 292 10.74 15.04 -1.99
CA ARG A 292 11.80 14.62 -1.07
C ARG A 292 12.75 15.76 -0.75
N GLU A 293 13.25 16.48 -1.75
CA GLU A 293 14.18 17.60 -1.55
C GLU A 293 13.51 18.80 -0.84
N THR A 294 12.27 19.09 -1.21
CA THR A 294 11.48 20.18 -0.59
C THR A 294 11.21 19.88 0.88
N LEU A 295 10.75 18.68 1.20
CA LEU A 295 10.47 18.24 2.57
C LEU A 295 11.75 18.12 3.39
N LYS A 296 12.86 17.63 2.80
CA LYS A 296 14.16 17.58 3.45
C LYS A 296 14.60 18.97 3.93
N SER A 297 14.44 19.97 3.06
CA SER A 297 14.73 21.37 3.39
C SER A 297 13.80 21.90 4.47
N PHE A 298 12.49 21.63 4.34
CA PHE A 298 11.47 22.01 5.32
C PHE A 298 11.75 21.45 6.72
N PHE A 299 11.97 20.14 6.85
CA PHE A 299 12.26 19.52 8.14
C PHE A 299 13.63 19.91 8.70
N THR A 300 14.60 20.21 7.84
CA THR A 300 15.90 20.75 8.28
C THR A 300 15.73 22.08 9.01
N LEU A 301 14.88 22.96 8.46
CA LEU A 301 14.53 24.23 9.10
C LEU A 301 13.71 24.02 10.37
N LEU A 302 12.69 23.15 10.31
CA LEU A 302 11.77 22.90 11.42
C LEU A 302 12.48 22.30 12.65
N LEU A 303 13.40 21.35 12.43
CA LEU A 303 14.11 20.63 13.49
C LEU A 303 15.44 21.27 13.87
N ASN A 304 15.88 22.29 13.13
CA ASN A 304 17.18 22.95 13.26
C ASN A 304 18.34 21.92 13.29
N LYS A 305 18.22 20.88 12.46
CA LYS A 305 19.17 19.78 12.30
C LYS A 305 19.14 19.32 10.84
N PRO A 306 20.29 18.98 10.23
CA PRO A 306 20.31 18.51 8.86
C PRO A 306 19.55 17.18 8.74
N ILE A 307 18.55 17.13 7.88
CA ILE A 307 17.87 15.89 7.51
C ILE A 307 18.65 15.23 6.39
N ASN A 308 19.02 13.97 6.60
CA ASN A 308 19.81 13.21 5.65
C ASN A 308 18.95 12.79 4.46
N ASN A 309 17.75 12.27 4.73
CA ASN A 309 16.86 11.76 3.70
C ASN A 309 15.37 11.87 4.10
N VAL A 310 14.50 11.90 3.08
CA VAL A 310 13.06 11.76 3.21
C VAL A 310 12.62 10.56 2.38
N VAL A 311 11.97 9.60 3.01
CA VAL A 311 11.56 8.33 2.38
C VAL A 311 10.04 8.22 2.42
N PHE A 312 9.46 7.86 1.27
CA PHE A 312 8.03 7.55 1.16
C PHE A 312 7.87 6.04 1.06
N LEU A 313 7.02 5.49 1.90
CA LEU A 313 6.75 4.06 2.05
C LEU A 313 5.27 3.79 1.82
N ASN A 314 4.92 2.63 1.26
CA ASN A 314 3.53 2.35 0.92
C ASN A 314 2.72 1.91 2.13
N SER A 315 3.36 1.27 3.11
CA SER A 315 2.68 0.73 4.28
C SER A 315 3.58 0.76 5.52
N LEU A 316 2.97 0.58 6.69
CA LEU A 316 3.72 0.38 7.94
C LEU A 316 4.60 -0.87 7.87
N THR A 317 4.19 -1.87 7.11
CA THR A 317 4.97 -3.09 6.87
C THR A 317 6.29 -2.77 6.15
N ASP A 318 6.25 -1.91 5.14
CA ASP A 318 7.47 -1.46 4.43
C ASP A 318 8.43 -0.71 5.39
N TYR A 319 7.89 0.05 6.34
CA TYR A 319 8.68 0.77 7.35
C TYR A 319 9.42 -0.18 8.29
N TYR A 320 8.71 -1.13 8.88
CA TYR A 320 9.29 -2.10 9.77
C TYR A 320 10.25 -3.06 9.07
N GLN A 321 9.96 -3.43 7.81
CA GLN A 321 10.92 -4.18 7.01
C GLN A 321 12.25 -3.42 6.89
N LEU A 322 12.18 -2.11 6.66
CA LEU A 322 13.37 -1.27 6.51
C LEU A 322 14.14 -1.11 7.82
N GLU A 323 13.47 -0.82 8.93
CA GLU A 323 14.12 -0.71 10.25
C GLU A 323 14.80 -2.02 10.63
N LEU A 324 14.09 -3.15 10.55
CA LEU A 324 14.63 -4.49 10.78
C LEU A 324 15.84 -4.81 9.89
N THR A 325 15.83 -4.38 8.62
CA THR A 325 16.98 -4.59 7.72
C THR A 325 18.19 -3.76 8.14
N VAL A 326 17.97 -2.61 8.76
CA VAL A 326 19.02 -1.68 9.18
C VAL A 326 19.66 -2.11 10.50
N ASP A 327 18.87 -2.50 11.50
CA ASP A 327 19.37 -2.80 12.85
C ASP A 327 19.47 -4.31 13.14
N GLY A 328 18.76 -5.16 12.38
CA GLY A 328 18.66 -6.59 12.64
C GLY A 328 17.93 -6.92 13.94
N MET A 329 17.17 -5.97 14.51
CA MET A 329 16.50 -6.12 15.78
C MET A 329 14.99 -6.04 15.65
N LEU A 330 14.27 -6.93 16.33
CA LEU A 330 12.82 -6.83 16.50
C LEU A 330 12.51 -5.97 17.73
N SER A 331 11.84 -4.86 17.48
CA SER A 331 11.26 -3.95 18.45
C SER A 331 9.81 -4.34 18.81
N ASP A 332 9.32 -3.85 19.95
CA ASP A 332 7.93 -4.08 20.39
C ASP A 332 6.90 -3.68 19.32
N GLY A 333 7.15 -2.56 18.61
CA GLY A 333 6.23 -2.11 17.56
C GLY A 333 6.15 -3.06 16.37
N GLU A 334 7.25 -3.74 16.05
CA GLU A 334 7.33 -4.75 14.99
C GLU A 334 6.66 -6.05 15.42
N LEU A 335 6.82 -6.44 16.68
CA LEU A 335 6.11 -7.59 17.26
C LEU A 335 4.60 -7.36 17.30
N THR A 336 4.14 -6.18 17.71
CA THR A 336 2.72 -5.84 17.67
C THR A 336 2.17 -5.85 16.23
N LEU A 337 2.95 -5.40 15.24
CA LEU A 337 2.55 -5.51 13.83
C LEU A 337 2.47 -6.97 13.38
N LEU A 338 3.45 -7.80 13.72
CA LEU A 338 3.46 -9.24 13.44
C LEU A 338 2.21 -9.93 14.01
N ASP A 339 1.88 -9.63 15.26
CA ASP A 339 0.68 -10.16 15.93
C ASP A 339 -0.60 -9.70 15.23
N GLY A 340 -0.69 -8.42 14.86
CA GLY A 340 -1.83 -7.89 14.10
C GLY A 340 -1.99 -8.55 12.74
N LEU A 341 -0.88 -8.82 12.04
CA LEU A 341 -0.87 -9.56 10.78
C LEU A 341 -1.32 -11.00 10.98
N TYR A 342 -0.83 -11.68 12.02
CA TYR A 342 -1.22 -13.05 12.37
C TYR A 342 -2.72 -13.17 12.66
N GLN A 343 -3.31 -12.22 13.40
CA GLN A 343 -4.75 -12.22 13.67
C GLN A 343 -5.59 -11.98 12.40
N ARG A 344 -5.18 -11.07 11.52
CA ARG A 344 -5.87 -10.84 10.23
C ARG A 344 -5.83 -12.07 9.33
N LEU A 345 -4.71 -12.79 9.37
CA LEU A 345 -4.51 -14.10 8.73
C LEU A 345 -5.49 -15.15 9.23
N GLN A 346 -5.62 -15.31 10.56
CA GLN A 346 -6.61 -16.22 11.14
C GLN A 346 -8.05 -15.86 10.73
N ASN A 347 -8.32 -14.56 10.51
CA ASN A 347 -9.63 -14.04 10.17
C ASN A 347 -9.91 -13.93 8.65
N ASN A 348 -8.99 -14.35 7.77
CA ASN A 348 -9.11 -14.24 6.30
C ASN A 348 -9.41 -12.82 5.78
N THR A 349 -8.92 -11.77 6.44
CA THR A 349 -9.17 -10.38 6.03
C THR A 349 -7.88 -9.76 5.48
N PHE A 350 -7.66 -9.89 4.18
CA PHE A 350 -6.43 -9.45 3.51
C PHE A 350 -6.64 -8.16 2.70
N GLY A 351 -5.77 -7.17 2.92
CA GLY A 351 -5.71 -5.94 2.12
C GLY A 351 -4.37 -5.76 1.37
N ASP A 352 -3.24 -6.12 1.98
CA ASP A 352 -1.90 -5.99 1.40
C ASP A 352 -1.07 -7.27 1.66
N THR A 353 -1.22 -8.29 0.81
CA THR A 353 -0.48 -9.56 0.94
C THR A 353 0.98 -9.45 0.50
N ALA A 354 1.27 -8.56 -0.45
CA ALA A 354 2.60 -8.43 -1.03
C ALA A 354 3.61 -7.81 -0.05
N GLY A 355 3.24 -6.77 0.70
CA GLY A 355 4.11 -6.19 1.73
C GLY A 355 4.43 -7.18 2.84
N ILE A 356 3.43 -7.95 3.27
CA ILE A 356 3.60 -8.98 4.32
C ILE A 356 4.59 -10.07 3.89
N HIS A 357 4.51 -10.52 2.64
CA HIS A 357 5.46 -11.50 2.10
C HIS A 357 6.89 -11.04 2.18
N LYS A 358 7.17 -9.81 1.73
CA LYS A 358 8.52 -9.26 1.75
C LYS A 358 9.04 -9.11 3.18
N PHE A 359 8.18 -8.71 4.12
CA PHE A 359 8.55 -8.62 5.53
C PHE A 359 8.90 -9.99 6.13
N ILE A 360 8.10 -11.02 5.88
CA ILE A 360 8.39 -12.38 6.35
C ILE A 360 9.67 -12.92 5.70
N ASP A 361 9.84 -12.75 4.39
CA ASP A 361 11.06 -13.18 3.70
C ASP A 361 12.31 -12.45 4.27
N SER A 362 12.17 -11.20 4.71
CA SER A 362 13.28 -10.48 5.36
C SER A 362 13.69 -11.08 6.71
N LEU A 363 12.72 -11.56 7.51
CA LEU A 363 12.96 -12.24 8.78
C LEU A 363 13.76 -13.54 8.59
N GLU A 364 13.61 -14.23 7.46
CA GLU A 364 14.35 -15.46 7.16
C GLU A 364 15.82 -15.21 6.81
N THR A 365 16.10 -14.03 6.24
CA THR A 365 17.43 -13.69 5.73
C THR A 365 18.33 -13.00 6.76
N LEU A 366 17.76 -12.51 7.87
CA LEU A 366 18.47 -11.72 8.86
C LEU A 366 18.68 -12.51 10.16
N PRO A 367 19.86 -12.42 10.81
CA PRO A 367 20.02 -12.89 12.18
C PRO A 367 19.27 -11.92 13.11
N VAL A 368 18.02 -12.22 13.42
CA VAL A 368 17.15 -11.35 14.20
C VAL A 368 17.45 -11.48 15.71
N TYR A 369 17.62 -10.34 16.38
CA TYR A 369 17.76 -10.23 17.84
C TYR A 369 16.61 -9.40 18.44
N VAL A 370 16.11 -9.70 19.63
CA VAL A 370 15.01 -8.92 20.26
C VAL A 370 15.61 -7.92 21.27
N ASP A 371 15.28 -6.62 21.21
CA ASP A 371 15.82 -5.61 22.16
C ASP A 371 15.07 -5.63 23.50
N HIS A 372 15.80 -5.72 24.62
CA HIS A 372 15.29 -6.07 25.95
C HIS A 372 15.02 -4.88 26.89
N LYS A 373 15.15 -3.63 26.44
CA LYS A 373 15.31 -2.46 27.35
C LYS A 373 14.05 -1.66 27.69
N LYS A 374 12.90 -1.90 27.06
CA LYS A 374 11.64 -1.22 27.39
C LYS A 374 10.51 -2.25 27.52
N ARG A 375 9.77 -2.21 28.62
CA ARG A 375 8.72 -3.18 28.96
C ARG A 375 7.36 -2.48 28.93
N PRO A 376 6.44 -2.79 28.00
CA PRO A 376 5.03 -2.64 28.27
C PRO A 376 4.53 -3.82 29.14
N ALA A 377 3.53 -3.58 29.97
CA ALA A 377 2.83 -4.67 30.66
C ALA A 377 2.00 -5.44 29.63
N LEU A 378 2.54 -6.54 29.12
CA LEU A 378 1.87 -7.39 28.13
C LEU A 378 0.70 -8.14 28.77
N ASN A 379 -0.41 -8.23 28.03
CA ASN A 379 -1.60 -8.98 28.43
C ASN A 379 -1.36 -10.49 28.20
N VAL A 380 -1.76 -11.33 29.17
CA VAL A 380 -1.28 -12.71 29.34
C VAL A 380 -1.93 -13.73 28.37
N PHE A 381 -2.66 -13.27 27.36
CA PHE A 381 -3.36 -14.13 26.42
C PHE A 381 -2.49 -14.47 25.20
N SER A 382 -1.71 -15.55 25.31
CA SER A 382 -1.17 -16.44 24.25
C SER A 382 -0.98 -15.87 22.83
N SER A 383 -0.40 -14.69 22.68
CA SER A 383 -0.03 -14.15 21.38
C SER A 383 1.42 -14.52 21.05
N LEU A 384 1.81 -14.48 19.76
CA LEU A 384 3.17 -14.81 19.33
C LEU A 384 4.18 -13.79 19.91
N GLU A 385 3.77 -12.51 19.99
CA GLU A 385 4.48 -11.45 20.73
C GLU A 385 4.71 -11.81 22.20
N TYR A 386 3.72 -12.41 22.90
CA TYR A 386 3.89 -12.79 24.31
C TYR A 386 4.91 -13.92 24.50
N THR A 387 4.91 -14.93 23.63
CA THR A 387 5.87 -16.03 23.77
C THR A 387 7.29 -15.57 23.42
N MET A 388 7.46 -14.83 22.32
CA MET A 388 8.77 -14.33 21.88
C MET A 388 9.37 -13.32 22.87
N ASN A 389 8.53 -12.49 23.50
CA ASN A 389 8.97 -11.54 24.53
C ASN A 389 9.24 -12.20 25.89
N LYS A 390 8.77 -13.43 26.13
CA LYS A 390 8.92 -14.11 27.43
C LYS A 390 10.27 -14.78 27.58
N ASP A 391 10.76 -15.45 26.54
CA ASP A 391 12.00 -16.23 26.58
C ASP A 391 13.14 -15.65 25.72
N TRP A 392 12.85 -14.60 24.95
CA TRP A 392 13.84 -13.79 24.23
C TRP A 392 14.58 -14.55 23.14
N ALA A 393 14.01 -15.63 22.63
CA ALA A 393 14.55 -16.39 21.52
C ALA A 393 13.39 -16.79 20.60
N ILE A 394 13.60 -16.73 19.29
CA ILE A 394 12.68 -17.39 18.37
C ILE A 394 12.93 -18.89 18.49
N ASP A 395 12.08 -19.57 19.25
CA ASP A 395 12.21 -21.00 19.40
C ASP A 395 11.72 -21.74 18.13
N SER A 396 11.91 -23.05 18.09
CA SER A 396 11.53 -23.86 16.93
C SER A 396 10.02 -23.87 16.68
N LEU A 397 9.20 -23.66 17.71
CA LEU A 397 7.74 -23.63 17.60
C LEU A 397 7.27 -22.27 17.06
N GLU A 398 7.90 -21.19 17.49
CA GLU A 398 7.65 -19.83 17.01
C GLU A 398 8.10 -19.65 15.56
N PHE A 399 9.29 -20.15 15.22
CA PHE A 399 9.76 -20.18 13.85
C PHE A 399 8.81 -20.97 12.93
N GLN A 400 8.21 -22.06 13.43
CA GLN A 400 7.22 -22.82 12.69
C GLN A 400 5.89 -22.07 12.50
N LYS A 401 5.46 -21.26 13.48
CA LYS A 401 4.30 -20.37 13.30
C LYS A 401 4.57 -19.30 12.23
N LEU A 402 5.80 -18.79 12.15
CA LEU A 402 6.26 -17.87 11.09
C LEU A 402 6.31 -18.55 9.70
N LEU A 403 6.80 -19.79 9.62
CA LEU A 403 6.78 -20.57 8.36
C LEU A 403 5.35 -20.91 7.90
N TYR A 404 4.46 -21.23 8.85
CA TYR A 404 3.05 -21.48 8.55
C TYR A 404 2.37 -20.21 8.02
N LEU A 405 2.62 -19.06 8.66
CA LEU A 405 2.21 -17.73 8.19
C LEU A 405 2.61 -17.51 6.73
N GLN A 406 3.88 -17.74 6.40
CA GLN A 406 4.42 -17.60 5.04
C GLN A 406 3.68 -18.52 4.04
N THR A 407 3.44 -19.76 4.42
CA THR A 407 2.80 -20.78 3.57
C THR A 407 1.35 -20.44 3.26
N VAL A 408 0.58 -20.01 4.27
CA VAL A 408 -0.81 -19.56 4.11
C VAL A 408 -0.88 -18.39 3.14
N LEU A 409 -0.04 -17.37 3.37
CA LEU A 409 0.02 -16.18 2.52
C LEU A 409 0.36 -16.55 1.07
N ARG A 410 1.34 -17.45 0.84
CA ARG A 410 1.81 -17.80 -0.52
C ARG A 410 0.76 -18.58 -1.31
N SER A 411 -0.07 -19.35 -0.61
CA SER A 411 -1.10 -20.19 -1.23
C SER A 411 -2.39 -19.44 -1.57
N ASN A 412 -2.59 -18.22 -1.05
CA ASN A 412 -3.84 -17.44 -1.15
C ASN A 412 -5.09 -18.24 -0.71
N LYS A 413 -4.89 -19.28 0.11
CA LYS A 413 -5.92 -20.14 0.67
C LYS A 413 -5.64 -20.32 2.16
N PRO A 414 -6.66 -20.43 3.01
CA PRO A 414 -6.44 -20.83 4.38
C PRO A 414 -5.81 -22.23 4.37
N ALA A 415 -4.55 -22.34 4.82
CA ALA A 415 -3.93 -23.65 5.00
C ALA A 415 -4.64 -24.33 6.16
N PRO A 416 -5.11 -25.57 6.00
CA PRO A 416 -5.83 -26.25 7.06
C PRO A 416 -4.92 -26.47 8.28
N GLU A 417 -5.48 -26.37 9.48
CA GLU A 417 -4.75 -26.35 10.77
C GLU A 417 -3.80 -27.55 10.94
N TRP A 418 -4.09 -28.70 10.31
CA TRP A 418 -3.24 -29.89 10.29
C TRP A 418 -1.87 -29.70 9.60
N LEU A 419 -1.72 -28.70 8.72
CA LEU A 419 -0.46 -28.40 8.05
C LEU A 419 0.58 -27.84 9.03
N LEU A 420 0.14 -27.10 10.07
CA LEU A 420 0.97 -26.65 11.18
C LEU A 420 1.57 -27.85 11.93
N TYR A 421 0.74 -28.86 12.21
CA TYR A 421 1.17 -30.10 12.87
C TYR A 421 2.13 -30.93 12.00
N GLN A 422 1.96 -30.96 10.68
CA GLN A 422 2.82 -31.74 9.80
C GLN A 422 4.25 -31.17 9.70
N HIS A 423 4.42 -29.84 9.72
CA HIS A 423 5.73 -29.19 9.81
C HIS A 423 6.40 -29.38 11.19
N ILE A 424 5.60 -29.41 12.28
CA ILE A 424 6.09 -29.76 13.63
C ILE A 424 6.77 -31.12 13.66
N TYR A 425 6.21 -32.13 12.97
CA TYR A 425 6.76 -33.49 12.97
C TYR A 425 7.99 -33.70 12.07
N THR A 426 8.13 -32.93 10.99
CA THR A 426 9.21 -33.14 9.99
C THR A 426 10.54 -32.49 10.39
N LEU A 427 10.53 -31.37 11.12
CA LEU A 427 11.76 -30.70 11.60
C LEU A 427 12.33 -31.31 12.90
N ASN A 428 11.52 -32.02 13.68
CA ASN A 428 11.90 -32.48 15.03
C ASN A 428 13.04 -33.52 15.03
N ALA A 429 13.25 -34.27 13.95
CA ALA A 429 14.27 -35.34 13.93
C ALA A 429 15.71 -34.81 13.78
N ASP A 430 15.92 -33.80 12.93
CA ASP A 430 17.26 -33.34 12.56
C ASP A 430 17.73 -32.14 13.40
N THR A 431 16.82 -31.28 13.85
CA THR A 431 17.16 -30.10 14.65
C THR A 431 17.40 -30.45 16.13
N LEU A 432 16.64 -31.39 16.70
CA LEU A 432 16.95 -31.97 18.03
C LEU A 432 18.33 -32.61 18.04
N ARG A 433 18.73 -33.27 16.94
CA ARG A 433 20.04 -33.93 16.82
C ARG A 433 21.21 -32.95 16.91
N MET A 434 21.08 -31.74 16.37
CA MET A 434 22.13 -30.71 16.45
C MET A 434 22.15 -29.93 17.76
N GLN A 435 20.99 -29.59 18.32
CA GLN A 435 20.93 -28.88 19.61
C GLN A 435 21.28 -29.79 20.80
N TYR A 436 20.88 -31.07 20.78
CA TYR A 436 21.16 -32.01 21.88
C TYR A 436 22.65 -32.37 21.99
N VAL A 437 23.38 -32.41 20.87
CA VAL A 437 24.85 -32.59 20.86
C VAL A 437 25.55 -31.37 21.48
N ARG A 438 25.12 -30.15 21.16
CA ARG A 438 25.68 -28.92 21.75
C ARG A 438 25.40 -28.80 23.24
N THR A 439 24.21 -29.21 23.70
CA THR A 439 23.85 -29.20 25.13
C THR A 439 24.63 -30.26 25.92
N LEU A 440 24.92 -31.41 25.33
CA LEU A 440 25.75 -32.46 25.96
C LEU A 440 27.22 -32.06 26.04
N ASP A 441 27.78 -31.42 25.01
CA ASP A 441 29.14 -30.87 25.05
C ASP A 441 29.28 -29.76 26.12
N PHE A 442 28.24 -28.94 26.28
CA PHE A 442 28.16 -27.91 27.32
C PHE A 442 28.04 -28.48 28.75
N LEU A 443 27.32 -29.58 28.93
CA LEU A 443 27.16 -30.24 30.24
C LEU A 443 28.39 -31.08 30.63
N ALA A 444 29.04 -31.72 29.65
CA ALA A 444 30.27 -32.49 29.86
C ALA A 444 31.48 -31.60 30.18
N SER A 445 31.52 -30.36 29.65
CA SER A 445 32.56 -29.37 29.97
C SER A 445 32.38 -28.71 31.34
N ASN A 446 31.17 -28.73 31.92
CA ASN A 446 30.86 -28.05 33.18
C ASN A 446 30.61 -28.98 34.37
N THR A 447 30.62 -30.30 34.22
CA THR A 447 30.44 -31.24 35.34
C THR A 447 31.46 -32.38 35.32
N ASN A 448 32.34 -32.43 36.35
CA ASN A 448 33.32 -33.52 36.55
C ASN A 448 32.67 -34.90 36.90
N GLN A 449 31.37 -35.07 36.73
CA GLN A 449 30.61 -36.21 37.26
C GLN A 449 30.15 -37.22 36.20
N LEU A 450 30.37 -36.94 34.91
CA LEU A 450 30.00 -37.83 33.81
C LEU A 450 31.20 -38.09 32.90
N THR A 451 31.47 -39.37 32.62
CA THR A 451 32.52 -39.77 31.67
C THR A 451 31.89 -40.61 30.55
N VAL A 452 32.10 -40.20 29.30
CA VAL A 452 31.63 -40.93 28.12
C VAL A 452 32.58 -42.10 27.89
N THR A 453 32.09 -43.34 28.06
CA THR A 453 32.97 -44.52 28.03
C THR A 453 33.12 -45.18 26.66
N SER A 454 32.19 -44.97 25.73
CA SER A 454 32.37 -45.29 24.31
C SER A 454 31.26 -44.71 23.45
N ALA A 455 31.58 -44.44 22.19
CA ALA A 455 30.61 -44.14 21.13
C ALA A 455 30.80 -45.18 20.02
N MET A 456 29.72 -45.86 19.63
CA MET A 456 29.75 -46.81 18.52
C MET A 456 28.82 -46.29 17.42
N ARG A 457 29.34 -46.22 16.19
CA ARG A 457 28.60 -45.76 15.00
C ARG A 457 28.06 -46.96 14.23
N SER A 458 26.76 -46.96 13.95
CA SER A 458 26.21 -47.59 12.75
C SER A 458 25.57 -46.51 11.87
N THR A 459 25.28 -46.83 10.61
CA THR A 459 24.80 -45.88 9.59
C THR A 459 23.49 -45.21 9.96
N ASP A 460 22.66 -45.83 10.81
CA ASP A 460 21.28 -45.36 11.05
C ASP A 460 20.92 -45.14 12.52
N THR A 461 21.79 -45.48 13.48
CA THR A 461 21.57 -45.16 14.90
C THR A 461 22.88 -45.00 15.67
N ALA A 462 22.91 -44.06 16.61
CA ALA A 462 24.01 -43.86 17.54
C ALA A 462 23.55 -44.16 18.97
N PHE A 463 24.31 -44.99 19.68
CA PHE A 463 24.10 -45.25 21.11
C PHE A 463 25.27 -44.68 21.90
N ILE A 464 24.97 -43.86 22.91
CA ILE A 464 25.95 -43.35 23.87
C ILE A 464 25.68 -44.00 25.22
N ARG A 465 26.67 -44.70 25.76
CA ARG A 465 26.60 -45.30 27.10
C ARG A 465 27.31 -44.37 28.09
N LEU A 466 26.54 -43.78 29.00
CA LEU A 466 27.07 -42.93 30.08
C LEU A 466 27.21 -43.75 31.36
N LYS A 467 28.33 -43.58 32.06
CA LYS A 467 28.59 -44.18 33.37
C LYS A 467 28.62 -43.07 34.41
N LEU A 468 27.71 -43.14 35.39
CA LEU A 468 27.73 -42.30 36.58
C LEU A 468 28.79 -42.83 37.56
N ASN A 469 29.71 -41.97 37.99
CA ASN A 469 30.66 -42.34 39.04
C ASN A 469 29.93 -42.35 40.39
N LYS A 470 30.11 -43.42 41.18
CA LYS A 470 29.44 -43.63 42.47
C LYS A 470 29.63 -42.40 43.37
N LEU A 471 28.54 -41.79 43.77
CA LEU A 471 28.50 -40.88 44.92
C LEU A 471 28.85 -41.69 46.17
N LYS A 472 29.90 -41.30 46.89
CA LYS A 472 30.05 -41.74 48.29
C LYS A 472 28.90 -41.09 49.08
N PRO A 473 28.28 -41.84 50.02
CA PRO A 473 27.11 -41.36 50.74
C PRO A 473 27.38 -40.07 51.52
#